data_AF-A0A9D5ZQE1-F1
#
_entry.id   AF-A0A9D5ZQE1-F1
#
_cell.length_a   1.000
_cell.length_b   1.000
_cell.length_c   1.000
_cell.angle_alpha   90.00
_cell.angle_beta   90.00
_cell.angle_gamma   90.00
#
_symmetry.space_group_name_H-M   'P 1'
#
loop_
_entity.id
_entity.type
_entity.pdbx_description
1 polymer ?
#
loop_
_entity_poly.entity_id
_entity_poly.type
_entity_poly.pdbx_seq_one_letter_code
_entity_poly.pdbx_strand_id
1 'polypeptide(L)'
;MRKSVLFITLLVFLSFNNVFAESIFDATIKIVSGPGTGDSYSKSFSSAEDCIDSVKGSNIKTYLPNYTDKSGVEGTFNYRGLPMYSKYVSNSTTLAVDIPAIGFSQQFTGNTRDESNDQFSDFLKKNGTDYISKINEYFAQNTAVDPITGNPSSLAGQMVSNSFSRGFTEKASLIQKPGEQIEEGDNGNLMGIAPSVGSFKYSDKYDLNSYSLPLSYTFRSNADARKQLTLSMPIQMLTVEDSKSYNLGFGAAYSIPVTGQLSNHQWILTPSLDYGLVGSVDLGSVGQIVQGALTSLYATWIDKYTISMGNMVGYYKSLKFKLGDYEIDPKVSNTVFRNAIMVAIPTDALLRRTMLELFIIDTRISGSSQKISGYDEIGFAFGLVKPRKLTVSQKASDLGSMKKDDTLSKAKNFLTSYKLGLTYLTSNDGKGVTINFGYIF
;
A
#
# COMPACT_ATOMS: atom_id res chain seq x y z
N MET A 1 7.23 -19.63 49.67
CA MET A 1 5.88 -19.91 49.15
C MET A 1 5.76 -19.36 47.73
N ARG A 2 5.54 -20.24 46.76
CA ARG A 2 5.21 -19.97 45.36
C ARG A 2 3.85 -19.27 45.23
N LYS A 3 3.72 -18.25 44.36
CA LYS A 3 2.60 -17.94 43.43
C LYS A 3 3.15 -16.92 42.40
N SER A 4 3.65 -17.35 41.24
CA SER A 4 2.90 -17.49 39.97
C SER A 4 2.31 -16.16 39.45
N VAL A 5 3.11 -15.40 38.69
CA VAL A 5 2.61 -14.36 37.77
C VAL A 5 2.53 -14.99 36.38
N LEU A 6 1.31 -15.18 35.91
CA LEU A 6 0.97 -15.72 34.61
C LEU A 6 1.35 -14.69 33.53
N PHE A 7 2.39 -14.96 32.75
CA PHE A 7 2.58 -14.31 31.46
C PHE A 7 1.61 -14.97 30.48
N ILE A 8 0.56 -14.24 30.08
CA ILE A 8 -0.33 -14.66 29.00
C ILE A 8 0.42 -14.37 27.69
N THR A 9 1.14 -15.37 27.20
CA THR A 9 1.65 -15.39 25.84
C THR A 9 0.49 -15.82 24.94
N LEU A 10 -0.17 -14.86 24.31
CA LEU A 10 -1.17 -15.16 23.28
C LEU A 10 -0.42 -15.55 21.99
N LEU A 11 -0.02 -16.82 21.88
CA LEU A 11 0.37 -17.41 20.60
C LEU A 11 -0.89 -17.62 19.76
N VAL A 12 -1.15 -16.70 18.85
CA VAL A 12 -2.10 -16.96 17.75
C VAL A 12 -1.35 -17.83 16.74
N PHE A 13 -1.57 -19.14 16.80
CA PHE A 13 -1.24 -20.04 15.70
C PHE A 13 -2.20 -19.77 14.54
N LEU A 14 -1.82 -18.87 13.63
CA LEU A 14 -2.33 -18.91 12.27
C LEU A 14 -1.61 -20.06 11.57
N SER A 15 -2.26 -21.22 11.53
CA SER A 15 -1.90 -22.29 10.62
C SER A 15 -2.13 -21.80 9.19
N PHE A 16 -1.09 -21.26 8.56
CA PHE A 16 -1.08 -21.07 7.11
C PHE A 16 -1.02 -22.47 6.49
N ASN A 17 -2.16 -22.97 6.01
CA ASN A 17 -2.14 -24.09 5.09
C ASN A 17 -1.42 -23.59 3.83
N ASN A 18 -0.21 -24.10 3.58
CA ASN A 18 0.44 -24.00 2.28
C ASN A 18 -0.37 -24.83 1.30
N VAL A 19 -1.48 -24.28 0.82
CA VAL A 19 -2.08 -24.70 -0.44
C VAL A 19 -1.14 -24.17 -1.51
N PHE A 20 -0.65 -25.03 -2.39
CA PHE A 20 0.19 -24.63 -3.53
C PHE A 20 -0.44 -23.41 -4.20
N ALA A 21 0.24 -22.27 -4.10
CA ALA A 21 -0.28 -21.04 -4.64
C ALA A 21 -0.18 -21.04 -6.17
N GLU A 22 -1.21 -20.51 -6.81
CA GLU A 22 -1.28 -20.39 -8.27
C GLU A 22 -0.33 -19.24 -8.69
N SER A 23 0.54 -19.49 -9.67
CA SER A 23 1.48 -18.45 -10.11
C SER A 23 0.74 -17.31 -10.82
N ILE A 24 1.33 -16.12 -10.73
CA ILE A 24 0.84 -14.94 -11.46
C ILE A 24 1.36 -14.90 -12.91
N PHE A 25 2.28 -15.80 -13.28
CA PHE A 25 2.83 -15.91 -14.63
C PHE A 25 2.89 -17.37 -15.06
N ASP A 26 2.07 -17.76 -16.02
CA ASP A 26 2.09 -19.11 -16.58
C ASP A 26 2.33 -19.06 -18.08
N ALA A 27 3.14 -19.98 -18.59
CA ALA A 27 3.33 -20.21 -20.01
C ALA A 27 3.08 -21.68 -20.34
N THR A 28 2.33 -21.91 -21.42
CA THR A 28 2.19 -23.23 -22.04
C THR A 28 2.61 -23.12 -23.49
N ILE A 29 3.59 -23.92 -23.89
CA ILE A 29 4.12 -23.95 -25.26
C ILE A 29 3.86 -25.33 -25.85
N LYS A 30 3.36 -25.35 -27.08
CA LYS A 30 3.02 -26.57 -27.82
C LYS A 30 3.59 -26.55 -29.23
N ILE A 31 4.19 -27.67 -29.65
CA ILE A 31 4.56 -27.88 -31.06
C ILE A 31 3.31 -28.38 -31.79
N VAL A 32 2.86 -27.60 -32.78
CA VAL A 32 1.65 -27.89 -33.56
C VAL A 32 1.96 -28.43 -34.95
N SER A 33 3.20 -28.32 -35.43
CA SER A 33 3.65 -28.92 -36.68
C SER A 33 5.16 -29.07 -36.73
N GLY A 34 5.67 -30.09 -37.43
CA GLY A 34 7.10 -30.43 -37.51
C GLY A 34 7.51 -31.56 -36.56
N PRO A 35 8.82 -31.79 -36.36
CA PRO A 35 9.31 -32.79 -35.40
C PRO A 35 8.80 -32.50 -33.99
N GLY A 36 8.34 -33.53 -33.27
CA GLY A 36 7.75 -33.38 -31.94
C GLY A 36 6.32 -32.81 -31.93
N THR A 37 5.58 -32.88 -33.06
CA THR A 37 4.17 -32.45 -33.09
C THR A 37 3.36 -33.15 -32.00
N GLY A 38 2.67 -32.36 -31.18
CA GLY A 38 1.91 -32.84 -30.01
C GLY A 38 2.65 -32.63 -28.69
N ASP A 39 3.97 -32.47 -28.71
CA ASP A 39 4.75 -32.21 -27.51
C ASP A 39 4.42 -30.81 -26.95
N SER A 40 4.29 -30.72 -25.63
CA SER A 40 4.00 -29.46 -24.92
C SER A 40 4.62 -29.45 -23.54
N TYR A 41 4.92 -28.26 -23.02
CA TYR A 41 5.22 -28.05 -21.61
C TYR A 41 4.46 -26.86 -21.07
N SER A 42 4.21 -26.90 -19.76
CA SER A 42 3.64 -25.78 -19.00
C SER A 42 4.56 -25.46 -17.84
N LYS A 43 4.79 -24.18 -17.60
CA LYS A 43 5.66 -23.70 -16.52
C LYS A 43 5.09 -22.40 -15.92
N SER A 44 5.27 -22.28 -14.61
CA SER A 44 4.92 -21.11 -13.82
C SER A 44 6.18 -20.34 -13.44
N PHE A 45 6.07 -19.01 -13.33
CA PHE A 45 7.19 -18.10 -13.12
C PHE A 45 6.89 -17.08 -12.02
N SER A 46 7.94 -16.59 -11.38
CA SER A 46 7.88 -15.49 -10.41
C SER A 46 8.27 -14.14 -11.02
N SER A 47 8.64 -14.11 -12.30
CA SER A 47 9.08 -12.92 -13.02
C SER A 47 8.42 -12.84 -14.39
N ALA A 48 7.98 -11.63 -14.74
CA ALA A 48 7.51 -11.26 -16.07
C ALA A 48 8.57 -11.57 -17.14
N GLU A 49 9.84 -11.28 -16.85
CA GLU A 49 10.96 -11.51 -17.78
C GLU A 49 11.14 -13.01 -18.05
N ASP A 50 11.17 -13.85 -17.01
CA ASP A 50 11.32 -15.29 -17.18
C ASP A 50 10.15 -15.91 -17.95
N CYS A 51 8.93 -15.41 -17.72
CA CYS A 51 7.74 -15.84 -18.44
C CYS A 51 7.84 -15.51 -19.94
N ILE A 52 8.27 -14.29 -20.29
CA ILE A 52 8.45 -13.87 -21.68
C ILE A 52 9.59 -14.66 -22.32
N ASP A 53 10.71 -14.81 -21.62
CA ASP A 53 11.89 -15.52 -22.11
C ASP A 53 11.63 -17.00 -22.36
N SER A 54 10.58 -17.58 -21.76
CA SER A 54 10.17 -18.97 -22.01
C SER A 54 9.91 -19.28 -23.49
N VAL A 55 9.60 -18.27 -24.31
CA VAL A 55 9.31 -18.45 -25.76
C VAL A 55 10.56 -18.43 -26.64
N LYS A 56 11.73 -18.10 -26.06
CA LYS A 56 13.00 -18.11 -26.81
C LYS A 56 13.34 -19.54 -27.21
N GLY A 57 13.84 -19.71 -28.44
CA GLY A 57 14.08 -21.04 -29.02
C GLY A 57 15.03 -21.91 -28.18
N SER A 58 16.03 -21.31 -27.51
CA SER A 58 16.91 -22.01 -26.56
C SER A 58 16.16 -22.61 -25.38
N ASN A 59 15.23 -21.87 -24.78
CA ASN A 59 14.43 -22.31 -23.64
C ASN A 59 13.40 -23.36 -24.04
N ILE A 60 12.79 -23.23 -25.23
CA ILE A 60 11.90 -24.25 -25.77
C ILE A 60 12.67 -25.57 -25.97
N LYS A 61 13.89 -25.55 -26.55
CA LYS A 61 14.71 -26.77 -26.74
C LYS A 61 15.05 -27.49 -25.43
N THR A 62 15.18 -26.75 -24.32
CA THR A 62 15.44 -27.36 -23.00
C THR A 62 14.30 -28.27 -22.56
N TYR A 63 13.06 -27.91 -22.84
CA TYR A 63 11.87 -28.66 -22.40
C TYR A 63 11.27 -29.55 -23.48
N LEU A 64 11.43 -29.16 -24.75
CA LEU A 64 10.98 -29.88 -25.93
C LEU A 64 12.19 -30.18 -26.83
N PRO A 65 12.95 -31.28 -26.58
CA PRO A 65 14.17 -31.58 -27.32
C PRO A 65 13.96 -31.75 -28.83
N ASN A 66 12.75 -32.11 -29.25
CA ASN A 66 12.36 -32.25 -30.65
C ASN A 66 12.10 -30.91 -31.36
N TYR A 67 12.04 -29.80 -30.63
CA TYR A 67 11.79 -28.48 -31.21
C TYR A 67 12.95 -28.06 -32.14
N THR A 68 12.57 -27.64 -33.33
CA THR A 68 13.43 -26.94 -34.28
C THR A 68 12.85 -25.57 -34.63
N ASP A 69 13.68 -24.64 -35.09
CA ASP A 69 13.24 -23.29 -35.49
C ASP A 69 12.37 -23.29 -36.77
N LYS A 70 12.14 -24.47 -37.37
CA LYS A 70 11.19 -24.69 -38.47
C LYS A 70 9.86 -25.29 -38.02
N SER A 71 9.73 -25.68 -36.75
CA SER A 71 8.51 -26.27 -36.19
C SER A 71 7.47 -25.18 -35.98
N GLY A 72 6.20 -25.46 -36.28
CA GLY A 72 5.12 -24.56 -35.87
C GLY A 72 4.89 -24.67 -34.38
N VAL A 73 4.80 -23.54 -33.69
CA VAL A 73 4.67 -23.46 -32.23
C VAL A 73 3.54 -22.51 -31.87
N GLU A 74 2.74 -22.90 -30.89
CA GLU A 74 1.74 -22.04 -30.25
C GLU A 74 2.09 -21.87 -28.77
N GLY A 75 2.06 -20.64 -28.30
CA GLY A 75 2.23 -20.27 -26.91
C GLY A 75 0.95 -19.67 -26.35
N THR A 76 0.57 -20.10 -25.14
CA THR A 76 -0.50 -19.50 -24.34
C THR A 76 0.09 -19.01 -23.03
N PHE A 77 -0.15 -17.75 -22.69
CA PHE A 77 0.42 -17.10 -21.52
C PHE A 77 -0.70 -16.54 -20.66
N ASN A 78 -0.55 -16.68 -19.35
CA ASN A 78 -1.32 -15.96 -18.36
C ASN A 78 -0.37 -14.96 -17.70
N TYR A 79 -0.50 -13.68 -18.01
CA TYR A 79 0.33 -12.63 -17.42
C TYR A 79 -0.52 -11.83 -16.43
N ARG A 80 -0.44 -12.20 -15.16
CA ARG A 80 -1.18 -11.55 -14.06
C ARG A 80 -2.70 -11.50 -14.31
N GLY A 81 -3.24 -12.54 -14.93
CA GLY A 81 -4.65 -12.65 -15.32
C GLY A 81 -4.96 -12.14 -16.73
N LEU A 82 -3.99 -11.61 -17.48
CA LEU A 82 -4.14 -11.23 -18.89
C LEU A 82 -3.77 -12.41 -19.80
N PRO A 83 -4.73 -13.01 -20.52
CA PRO A 83 -4.43 -14.05 -21.50
C PRO A 83 -3.74 -13.46 -22.73
N MET A 84 -2.59 -14.03 -23.09
CA MET A 84 -1.87 -13.71 -24.32
C MET A 84 -1.59 -14.98 -25.13
N TYR A 85 -1.56 -14.84 -26.44
CA TYR A 85 -1.28 -15.93 -27.37
C TYR A 85 -0.17 -15.54 -28.31
N SER A 86 0.74 -16.47 -28.58
CA SER A 86 1.77 -16.32 -29.60
C SER A 86 1.80 -17.51 -30.55
N LYS A 87 2.19 -17.29 -31.80
CA LYS A 87 2.25 -18.35 -32.80
C LYS A 87 3.35 -18.13 -33.81
N TYR A 88 4.06 -19.21 -34.12
CA TYR A 88 4.87 -19.37 -35.31
C TYR A 88 4.30 -20.49 -36.16
N VAL A 89 4.10 -20.24 -37.45
CA VAL A 89 3.74 -21.30 -38.42
C VAL A 89 4.99 -22.11 -38.78
N SER A 90 4.84 -23.37 -39.17
CA SER A 90 5.98 -24.19 -39.61
C SER A 90 6.67 -23.54 -40.82
N ASN A 91 8.00 -23.60 -40.83
CA ASN A 91 8.88 -22.98 -41.82
C ASN A 91 8.68 -21.46 -41.96
N SER A 92 8.15 -20.81 -40.93
CA SER A 92 7.98 -19.35 -40.88
C SER A 92 8.76 -18.74 -39.71
N THR A 93 9.28 -17.54 -39.97
CA THR A 93 9.84 -16.63 -38.98
C THR A 93 8.82 -15.62 -38.48
N THR A 94 7.62 -15.54 -39.05
CA THR A 94 6.59 -14.60 -38.60
C THR A 94 6.03 -14.98 -37.23
N LEU A 95 6.17 -14.07 -36.27
CA LEU A 95 5.52 -14.12 -34.96
C LEU A 95 4.14 -13.47 -35.06
N ALA A 96 3.08 -14.23 -34.82
CA ALA A 96 1.76 -13.67 -34.56
C ALA A 96 1.54 -13.55 -33.05
N VAL A 97 1.12 -12.38 -32.57
CA VAL A 97 0.77 -12.14 -31.16
C VAL A 97 -0.67 -11.64 -31.09
N ASP A 98 -1.44 -12.25 -30.21
CA ASP A 98 -2.84 -11.92 -29.97
C ASP A 98 -3.12 -11.77 -28.47
N ILE A 99 -3.75 -10.66 -28.10
CA ILE A 99 -4.21 -10.34 -26.75
C ILE A 99 -5.66 -9.84 -26.90
N PRO A 100 -6.63 -10.77 -26.97
CA PRO A 100 -8.03 -10.43 -27.26
C PRO A 100 -8.63 -9.41 -26.30
N ALA A 101 -8.27 -9.52 -25.01
CA ALA A 101 -8.81 -8.67 -23.95
C ALA A 101 -8.56 -7.16 -24.14
N ILE A 102 -7.54 -6.79 -24.92
CA ILE A 102 -7.21 -5.40 -25.26
C ILE A 102 -7.38 -5.08 -26.75
N GLY A 103 -7.87 -6.05 -27.53
CA GLY A 103 -8.01 -5.95 -28.99
C GLY A 103 -6.68 -5.82 -29.72
N PHE A 104 -5.61 -6.42 -29.22
CA PHE A 104 -4.30 -6.42 -29.87
C PHE A 104 -4.11 -7.70 -30.66
N SER A 105 -3.95 -7.60 -31.98
CA SER A 105 -3.58 -8.71 -32.85
C SER A 105 -2.63 -8.18 -33.91
N GLN A 106 -1.36 -8.59 -33.85
CA GLN A 106 -0.30 -8.11 -34.74
C GLN A 106 0.63 -9.24 -35.18
N GLN A 107 1.33 -9.00 -36.29
CA GLN A 107 2.34 -9.92 -36.80
C GLN A 107 3.66 -9.20 -37.00
N PHE A 108 4.76 -9.86 -36.64
CA PHE A 108 6.13 -9.36 -36.74
C PHE A 108 6.94 -10.35 -37.56
N THR A 109 7.67 -9.85 -38.56
CA THR A 109 8.41 -10.70 -39.51
C THR A 109 9.83 -10.19 -39.67
N GLY A 110 10.76 -10.90 -39.02
CA GLY A 110 12.20 -10.76 -39.18
C GLY A 110 12.78 -11.88 -40.05
N ASN A 111 14.08 -11.80 -40.34
CA ASN A 111 14.80 -12.84 -41.08
C ASN A 111 15.01 -14.10 -40.22
N THR A 112 14.94 -13.94 -38.90
CA THR A 112 14.95 -15.01 -37.91
C THR A 112 13.77 -14.87 -36.94
N ARG A 113 13.47 -15.92 -36.17
CA ARG A 113 12.46 -15.83 -35.11
C ARG A 113 12.89 -14.89 -34.00
N ASP A 114 14.17 -14.85 -33.67
CA ASP A 114 14.72 -13.92 -32.68
C ASP A 114 14.54 -12.47 -33.16
N GLU A 115 14.84 -12.16 -34.43
CA GLU A 115 14.57 -10.84 -35.01
C GLU A 115 13.07 -10.47 -34.97
N SER A 116 12.17 -11.45 -35.07
CA SER A 116 10.72 -11.21 -34.99
C SER A 116 10.27 -10.91 -33.56
N ASN A 117 10.87 -11.58 -32.57
CA ASN A 117 10.69 -11.25 -31.15
C ASN A 117 11.25 -9.85 -30.83
N ASP A 118 12.41 -9.49 -31.41
CA ASP A 118 13.01 -8.17 -31.24
C ASP A 118 12.12 -7.07 -31.84
N GLN A 119 11.54 -7.29 -33.03
CA GLN A 119 10.57 -6.38 -33.62
C GLN A 119 9.32 -6.18 -32.73
N PHE A 120 8.82 -7.24 -32.10
CA PHE A 120 7.71 -7.15 -31.15
C PHE A 120 8.10 -6.32 -29.91
N SER A 121 9.28 -6.58 -29.34
CA SER A 121 9.82 -5.80 -28.20
C SER A 121 9.97 -4.32 -28.55
N ASP A 122 10.50 -4.02 -29.73
CA ASP A 122 10.65 -2.66 -30.24
C ASP A 122 9.32 -1.97 -30.51
N PHE A 123 8.32 -2.72 -30.99
CA PHE A 123 6.96 -2.21 -31.14
C PHE A 123 6.40 -1.78 -29.78
N LEU A 124 6.49 -2.63 -28.75
CA LEU A 124 5.99 -2.30 -27.42
C LEU A 124 6.65 -1.04 -26.85
N LYS A 125 7.95 -0.86 -27.08
CA LYS A 125 8.71 0.34 -26.68
C LYS A 125 8.23 1.59 -27.41
N LYS A 126 8.25 1.57 -28.75
CA LYS A 126 8.16 2.78 -29.58
C LYS A 126 6.73 3.16 -29.98
N ASN A 127 5.90 2.16 -30.27
CA ASN A 127 4.58 2.33 -30.88
C ASN A 127 3.44 1.70 -30.06
N GLY A 128 3.79 0.97 -28.99
CA GLY A 128 2.86 0.16 -28.20
C GLY A 128 2.21 0.89 -27.04
N THR A 129 2.48 2.18 -26.83
CA THR A 129 2.04 2.92 -25.63
C THR A 129 0.54 2.84 -25.36
N ASP A 130 -0.29 2.92 -26.40
CA ASP A 130 -1.74 2.80 -26.25
C ASP A 130 -2.15 1.39 -25.82
N TYR A 131 -1.47 0.35 -26.30
CA TYR A 131 -1.70 -1.03 -25.88
C TYR A 131 -1.20 -1.28 -24.46
N ILE A 132 -0.05 -0.71 -24.08
CA ILE A 132 0.45 -0.74 -22.70
C ILE A 132 -0.54 -0.06 -21.74
N SER A 133 -1.14 1.06 -22.17
CA SER A 133 -2.18 1.74 -21.39
C SER A 133 -3.38 0.82 -21.17
N LYS A 134 -3.87 0.16 -22.23
CA LYS A 134 -4.96 -0.83 -22.14
C LYS A 134 -4.62 -2.04 -21.26
N ILE A 135 -3.37 -2.50 -21.28
CA ILE A 135 -2.89 -3.57 -20.39
C ILE A 135 -2.97 -3.14 -18.93
N ASN A 136 -2.51 -1.92 -18.61
CA ASN A 136 -2.60 -1.39 -17.25
C ASN A 136 -4.06 -1.16 -16.80
N GLU A 137 -4.91 -0.65 -17.71
CA GLU A 137 -6.35 -0.56 -17.46
C GLU A 137 -6.95 -1.94 -17.20
N TYR A 138 -6.55 -2.96 -17.97
CA TYR A 138 -6.98 -4.33 -17.73
C TYR A 138 -6.56 -4.84 -16.35
N PHE A 139 -5.30 -4.61 -15.94
CA PHE A 139 -4.83 -5.02 -14.60
C PHE A 139 -5.58 -4.32 -13.49
N ALA A 140 -5.81 -3.01 -13.60
CA ALA A 140 -6.59 -2.26 -12.63
C ALA A 140 -7.99 -2.86 -12.43
N GLN A 141 -8.61 -3.35 -13.52
CA GLN A 141 -9.97 -3.87 -13.54
C GLN A 141 -10.08 -5.35 -13.15
N ASN A 142 -9.10 -6.16 -13.52
CA ASN A 142 -9.23 -7.62 -13.48
C ASN A 142 -8.27 -8.30 -12.49
N THR A 143 -7.22 -7.61 -12.05
CA THR A 143 -6.14 -8.18 -11.24
C THR A 143 -6.19 -7.62 -9.82
N ALA A 144 -6.49 -8.48 -8.84
CA ALA A 144 -6.56 -8.10 -7.42
C ALA A 144 -5.19 -7.92 -6.76
N VAL A 145 -4.10 -8.11 -7.51
CA VAL A 145 -2.71 -8.04 -7.05
C VAL A 145 -1.88 -7.02 -7.85
N ASP A 146 -2.54 -6.05 -8.50
CA ASP A 146 -1.83 -4.98 -9.18
C ASP A 146 -1.12 -4.04 -8.19
N PRO A 147 0.19 -3.77 -8.35
CA PRO A 147 0.92 -2.97 -7.37
C PRO A 147 0.60 -1.47 -7.50
N ILE A 148 0.02 -1.01 -8.61
CA ILE A 148 -0.35 0.39 -8.82
C ILE A 148 -1.73 0.69 -8.23
N THR A 149 -2.75 -0.06 -8.63
CA THR A 149 -4.16 0.18 -8.30
C THR A 149 -4.97 -1.12 -8.18
N GLY A 150 -6.29 -1.06 -8.09
CA GLY A 150 -7.17 -2.24 -8.17
C GLY A 150 -7.35 -3.01 -6.85
N ASN A 151 -6.57 -2.74 -5.81
CA ASN A 151 -6.70 -3.37 -4.49
C ASN A 151 -6.25 -2.46 -3.32
N PRO A 152 -6.67 -2.75 -2.08
CA PRO A 152 -6.29 -1.96 -0.89
C PRO A 152 -4.78 -1.91 -0.58
N SER A 153 -4.04 -2.94 -0.98
CA SER A 153 -2.59 -3.06 -0.72
C SER A 153 -1.75 -2.31 -1.76
N SER A 154 -2.33 -1.90 -2.88
CA SER A 154 -1.66 -1.18 -3.97
C SER A 154 -1.18 0.21 -3.55
N LEU A 155 -0.31 0.83 -4.37
CA LEU A 155 0.12 2.21 -4.16
C LEU A 155 -1.06 3.17 -3.92
N ALA A 156 -2.07 3.14 -4.78
CA ALA A 156 -3.27 3.97 -4.65
C ALA A 156 -4.01 3.72 -3.32
N GLY A 157 -4.25 2.46 -2.97
CA GLY A 157 -4.91 2.08 -1.72
C GLY A 157 -4.16 2.57 -0.48
N GLN A 158 -2.83 2.49 -0.50
CA GLN A 158 -1.98 2.97 0.57
C GLN A 158 -1.97 4.50 0.67
N MET A 159 -1.94 5.22 -0.45
CA MET A 159 -2.04 6.69 -0.43
C MET A 159 -3.37 7.16 0.18
N VAL A 160 -4.47 6.49 -0.17
CA VAL A 160 -5.80 6.73 0.43
C VAL A 160 -5.76 6.49 1.94
N SER A 161 -5.24 5.32 2.36
CA SER A 161 -5.17 4.93 3.77
C SER A 161 -4.29 5.88 4.59
N ASN A 162 -3.15 6.31 4.05
CA ASN A 162 -2.23 7.23 4.71
C ASN A 162 -2.83 8.63 4.85
N SER A 163 -3.48 9.15 3.80
CA SER A 163 -4.23 10.41 3.87
C SER A 163 -5.29 10.39 4.96
N PHE A 164 -6.08 9.32 5.01
CA PHE A 164 -7.11 9.15 6.02
C PHE A 164 -6.53 9.04 7.44
N SER A 165 -5.47 8.25 7.61
CA SER A 165 -4.83 8.03 8.91
C SER A 165 -4.28 9.33 9.50
N ARG A 166 -3.61 10.16 8.70
CA ARG A 166 -3.13 11.49 9.11
C ARG A 166 -4.28 12.44 9.44
N GLY A 167 -5.42 12.34 8.75
CA GLY A 167 -6.58 13.20 8.97
C GLY A 167 -7.47 12.76 10.15
N PHE A 168 -7.48 11.46 10.48
CA PHE A 168 -8.42 10.86 11.43
C PHE A 168 -7.74 9.97 12.47
N THR A 169 -7.24 8.78 12.08
CA THR A 169 -6.84 7.70 13.00
C THR A 169 -5.74 8.12 13.98
N GLU A 170 -4.74 8.88 13.53
CA GLU A 170 -3.65 9.36 14.38
C GLU A 170 -4.13 10.40 15.40
N LYS A 171 -5.25 11.07 15.11
CA LYS A 171 -5.75 12.20 15.91
C LYS A 171 -6.87 11.80 16.85
N ALA A 172 -7.82 10.96 16.43
CA ALA A 172 -9.05 10.61 17.14
C ALA A 172 -8.86 10.27 18.63
N SER A 173 -7.73 9.65 18.95
CA SER A 173 -7.33 9.19 20.28
C SER A 173 -6.54 10.20 21.12
N LEU A 174 -5.87 11.15 20.47
CA LEU A 174 -5.03 12.15 21.12
C LEU A 174 -5.85 13.38 21.56
N ILE A 175 -7.16 13.29 21.44
CA ILE A 175 -8.13 14.36 21.63
C ILE A 175 -8.31 14.66 23.12
N GLN A 176 -7.75 15.80 23.50
CA GLN A 176 -7.68 16.32 24.85
C GLN A 176 -9.09 16.68 25.37
N LYS A 177 -9.53 16.08 26.49
CA LYS A 177 -10.86 16.36 27.07
C LYS A 177 -11.02 17.86 27.35
N PRO A 178 -12.24 18.43 27.19
CA PRO A 178 -12.51 19.81 27.56
C PRO A 178 -12.19 20.02 29.05
N GLY A 179 -11.37 21.03 29.35
CA GLY A 179 -10.97 21.37 30.72
C GLY A 179 -9.67 20.76 31.23
N GLU A 180 -8.95 19.94 30.44
CA GLU A 180 -7.53 19.64 30.75
C GLU A 180 -6.69 20.91 30.55
N GLN A 181 -6.01 21.37 31.60
CA GLN A 181 -5.12 22.53 31.51
C GLN A 181 -3.96 22.23 30.55
N ILE A 182 -3.82 23.07 29.53
CA ILE A 182 -2.61 23.15 28.71
C ILE A 182 -1.59 23.89 29.58
N GLU A 183 -0.60 23.18 30.14
CA GLU A 183 0.56 23.86 30.69
C GLU A 183 1.21 24.67 29.56
N GLU A 184 1.26 26.00 29.73
CA GLU A 184 1.98 26.91 28.83
C GLU A 184 3.41 26.38 28.63
N GLY A 185 3.69 25.97 27.39
CA GLY A 185 4.99 25.48 26.97
C GLY A 185 4.98 25.29 25.46
N ASP A 186 6.15 25.43 24.82
CA ASP A 186 6.29 25.24 23.39
C ASP A 186 5.68 23.90 22.94
N ASN A 187 4.83 23.96 21.91
CA ASN A 187 4.30 22.75 21.29
C ASN A 187 5.42 22.13 20.45
N GLY A 188 6.21 21.25 21.08
CA GLY A 188 7.32 20.58 20.38
C GLY A 188 6.85 19.85 19.12
N ASN A 189 7.67 19.82 18.08
CA ASN A 189 7.36 19.02 16.89
C ASN A 189 7.37 17.52 17.24
N LEU A 190 6.63 16.72 16.47
CA LEU A 190 6.52 15.29 16.69
C LEU A 190 7.18 14.51 15.54
N MET A 191 7.80 13.38 15.86
CA MET A 191 8.27 12.42 14.87
C MET A 191 7.51 11.10 15.03
N GLY A 192 6.92 10.59 13.95
CA GLY A 192 6.16 9.35 13.94
C GLY A 192 6.87 8.25 13.14
N ILE A 193 6.82 7.03 13.66
CA ILE A 193 7.26 5.80 12.98
C ILE A 193 6.18 4.76 13.21
N ALA A 194 5.58 4.22 12.15
CA ALA A 194 4.39 3.38 12.28
C ALA A 194 4.46 2.05 11.49
N PRO A 195 5.43 1.16 11.76
CA PRO A 195 5.61 -0.02 10.93
C PRO A 195 4.39 -0.94 10.99
N SER A 196 4.08 -1.59 9.87
CA SER A 196 3.00 -2.56 9.81
C SER A 196 3.37 -3.75 8.96
N VAL A 197 2.79 -4.89 9.32
CA VAL A 197 2.91 -6.14 8.56
C VAL A 197 1.52 -6.68 8.29
N GLY A 198 1.25 -7.03 7.05
CA GLY A 198 -0.06 -7.50 6.61
C GLY A 198 0.05 -8.77 5.78
N SER A 199 -0.96 -9.62 5.90
CA SER A 199 -1.12 -10.83 5.11
C SER A 199 -2.55 -10.90 4.59
N PHE A 200 -2.69 -11.06 3.28
CA PHE A 200 -3.94 -10.97 2.55
C PHE A 200 -4.06 -12.13 1.57
N LYS A 201 -5.28 -12.57 1.34
CA LYS A 201 -5.64 -13.51 0.28
C LYS A 201 -6.59 -12.80 -0.68
N TYR A 202 -6.20 -12.69 -1.94
CA TYR A 202 -6.97 -12.05 -3.02
C TYR A 202 -7.44 -13.09 -4.05
N SER A 203 -8.68 -12.92 -4.52
CA SER A 203 -9.37 -13.83 -5.45
C SER A 203 -9.39 -15.30 -5.01
N ASP A 204 -9.23 -15.57 -3.70
CA ASP A 204 -8.96 -16.88 -3.08
C ASP A 204 -7.78 -17.67 -3.72
N LYS A 205 -6.95 -16.97 -4.50
CA LYS A 205 -5.89 -17.55 -5.34
C LYS A 205 -4.50 -17.09 -4.91
N TYR A 206 -4.35 -15.79 -4.66
CA TYR A 206 -3.04 -15.16 -4.45
C TYR A 206 -2.83 -14.78 -2.99
N ASP A 207 -1.69 -15.17 -2.45
CA ASP A 207 -1.19 -14.76 -1.15
C ASP A 207 -0.32 -13.51 -1.29
N LEU A 208 -0.72 -12.45 -0.59
CA LEU A 208 -0.05 -11.15 -0.60
C LEU A 208 0.41 -10.80 0.81
N ASN A 209 1.70 -10.55 0.97
CA ASN A 209 2.28 -10.03 2.20
C ASN A 209 2.74 -8.58 2.00
N SER A 210 2.44 -7.71 2.96
CA SER A 210 2.82 -6.30 2.92
C SER A 210 3.67 -5.93 4.12
N TYR A 211 4.75 -5.19 3.89
CA TYR A 211 5.65 -4.67 4.91
C TYR A 211 5.77 -3.18 4.72
N SER A 212 5.29 -2.38 5.68
CA SER A 212 5.28 -0.93 5.58
C SER A 212 6.10 -0.28 6.70
N LEU A 213 6.79 0.81 6.34
CA LEU A 213 7.47 1.71 7.25
C LEU A 213 7.09 3.16 6.93
N PRO A 214 5.97 3.66 7.46
CA PRO A 214 5.61 5.07 7.42
C PRO A 214 6.44 5.88 8.40
N LEU A 215 7.08 6.92 7.87
CA LEU A 215 7.78 7.94 8.65
C LEU A 215 6.99 9.24 8.57
N SER A 216 6.90 9.99 9.67
CA SER A 216 6.26 11.30 9.68
C SER A 216 6.96 12.32 10.57
N TYR A 217 6.81 13.58 10.22
CA TYR A 217 7.23 14.72 11.01
C TYR A 217 6.10 15.75 11.07
N THR A 218 5.69 16.14 12.27
CA THR A 218 4.56 17.04 12.49
C THR A 218 5.01 18.31 13.19
N PHE A 219 4.85 19.44 12.49
CA PHE A 219 4.99 20.77 13.05
C PHE A 219 3.69 21.15 13.77
N ARG A 220 3.78 21.58 15.02
CA ARG A 220 2.61 22.00 15.81
C ARG A 220 2.67 23.50 16.05
N SER A 221 1.54 24.19 15.87
CA SER A 221 1.47 25.61 16.16
C SER A 221 1.49 25.85 17.67
N ASN A 222 2.28 26.83 18.12
CA ASN A 222 2.26 27.28 19.51
C ASN A 222 0.93 27.96 19.90
N ALA A 223 0.21 28.55 18.95
CA ALA A 223 -1.08 29.20 19.21
C ALA A 223 -2.22 28.19 19.40
N ASP A 224 -2.19 27.09 18.66
CA ASP A 224 -3.16 26.00 18.80
C ASP A 224 -2.49 24.67 18.42
N ALA A 225 -2.23 23.81 19.40
CA ALA A 225 -1.57 22.51 19.19
C ALA A 225 -2.31 21.60 18.19
N ARG A 226 -3.60 21.87 17.94
CA ARG A 226 -4.43 21.15 16.96
C ARG A 226 -4.19 21.62 15.52
N LYS A 227 -3.60 22.81 15.32
CA LYS A 227 -3.10 23.26 14.02
C LYS A 227 -1.75 22.61 13.76
N GLN A 228 -1.73 21.70 12.80
CA GLN A 228 -0.58 20.81 12.58
C GLN A 228 -0.29 20.70 11.09
N LEU A 229 0.98 20.86 10.71
CA LEU A 229 1.47 20.48 9.39
C LEU A 229 2.22 19.16 9.54
N THR A 230 1.73 18.10 8.90
CA THR A 230 2.35 16.78 8.92
C THR A 230 2.96 16.50 7.55
N LEU A 231 4.25 16.20 7.52
CA LEU A 231 4.96 15.63 6.39
C LEU A 231 5.13 14.15 6.62
N SER A 232 4.95 13.32 5.59
CA SER A 232 5.09 11.87 5.70
C SER A 232 5.80 11.26 4.52
N MET A 233 6.55 10.19 4.77
CA MET A 233 7.22 9.38 3.77
C MET A 233 6.92 7.90 4.03
N PRO A 234 5.83 7.35 3.47
CA PRO A 234 5.58 5.92 3.50
C PRO A 234 6.49 5.15 2.56
N ILE A 235 7.14 4.12 3.09
CA ILE A 235 7.89 3.11 2.33
C ILE A 235 7.15 1.79 2.49
N GLN A 236 7.01 1.01 1.42
CA GLN A 236 6.39 -0.31 1.52
C GLN A 236 7.00 -1.29 0.53
N MET A 237 7.09 -2.55 0.96
CA MET A 237 7.35 -3.70 0.11
C MET A 237 6.10 -4.58 0.10
N LEU A 238 5.68 -5.01 -1.09
CA LEU A 238 4.67 -6.03 -1.27
C LEU A 238 5.32 -7.27 -1.86
N THR A 239 4.83 -8.43 -1.45
CA THR A 239 5.22 -9.72 -1.99
C THR A 239 3.95 -10.45 -2.35
N VAL A 240 3.80 -10.75 -3.64
CA VAL A 240 2.68 -11.53 -4.18
C VAL A 240 3.29 -12.81 -4.69
N GLU A 241 3.00 -13.91 -4.03
CA GLU A 241 3.76 -15.15 -4.22
C GLU A 241 5.26 -14.91 -4.05
N ASP A 242 6.06 -15.18 -5.08
CA ASP A 242 7.51 -14.94 -5.09
C ASP A 242 7.90 -13.58 -5.71
N SER A 243 6.93 -12.83 -6.24
CA SER A 243 7.16 -11.56 -6.94
C SER A 243 7.08 -10.36 -6.01
N LYS A 244 8.02 -9.43 -6.13
CA LYS A 244 8.15 -8.28 -5.22
C LYS A 244 7.86 -6.96 -5.90
N SER A 245 7.20 -6.04 -5.20
CA SER A 245 7.07 -4.64 -5.59
C SER A 245 7.42 -3.69 -4.46
N TYR A 246 7.92 -2.51 -4.81
CA TYR A 246 8.33 -1.49 -3.86
C TYR A 246 7.59 -0.20 -4.12
N ASN A 247 7.04 0.37 -3.05
CA ASN A 247 6.31 1.63 -3.05
C ASN A 247 7.09 2.67 -2.22
N LEU A 248 7.15 3.89 -2.75
CA LEU A 248 7.68 5.06 -2.06
C LEU A 248 6.68 6.19 -2.22
N GLY A 249 6.28 6.82 -1.12
CA GLY A 249 5.37 7.96 -1.14
C GLY A 249 5.87 9.16 -0.36
N PHE A 250 5.29 10.30 -0.67
CA PHE A 250 5.48 11.58 0.01
C PHE A 250 4.11 12.23 0.20
N GLY A 251 3.84 12.72 1.40
CA GLY A 251 2.56 13.31 1.76
C GLY A 251 2.72 14.55 2.61
N ALA A 252 1.83 15.51 2.40
CA ALA A 252 1.67 16.67 3.27
C ALA A 252 0.19 16.80 3.66
N ALA A 253 -0.06 17.11 4.92
CA ALA A 253 -1.41 17.31 5.44
C ALA A 253 -1.43 18.48 6.43
N TYR A 254 -2.47 19.31 6.37
CA TYR A 254 -2.61 20.44 7.29
C TYR A 254 -3.93 20.36 8.06
N SER A 255 -3.88 20.25 9.38
CA SER A 255 -5.07 20.18 10.22
C SER A 255 -5.56 21.55 10.65
N ILE A 256 -6.84 21.78 10.42
CA ILE A 256 -7.55 23.03 10.64
C ILE A 256 -8.69 22.76 11.63
N PRO A 257 -8.55 23.14 12.91
CA PRO A 257 -9.64 23.05 13.88
C PRO A 257 -10.74 24.04 13.53
N VAL A 258 -11.96 23.54 13.34
CA VAL A 258 -13.15 24.36 13.07
C VAL A 258 -13.82 24.79 14.38
N THR A 259 -13.76 23.95 15.41
CA THR A 259 -14.34 24.28 16.72
C THR A 259 -13.30 24.84 17.68
N GLY A 260 -13.74 25.75 18.56
CA GLY A 260 -12.88 26.35 19.59
C GLY A 260 -12.34 25.32 20.58
N GLN A 261 -11.21 25.63 21.21
CA GLN A 261 -10.50 24.73 22.15
C GLN A 261 -11.34 24.33 23.37
N LEU A 262 -12.32 25.15 23.76
CA LEU A 262 -13.16 24.96 24.94
C LEU A 262 -14.46 24.17 24.67
N SER A 263 -14.67 23.71 23.43
CA SER A 263 -15.90 23.00 23.04
C SER A 263 -15.89 21.56 23.57
N ASN A 264 -17.05 21.02 23.93
CA ASN A 264 -17.25 19.60 24.27
C ASN A 264 -17.32 18.67 23.04
N HIS A 265 -16.87 19.16 21.89
CA HIS A 265 -16.66 18.41 20.68
C HIS A 265 -15.48 19.02 19.89
N GLN A 266 -14.80 18.20 19.11
CA GLN A 266 -13.75 18.65 18.21
C GLN A 266 -14.16 18.38 16.78
N TRP A 267 -14.07 19.41 15.95
CA TRP A 267 -14.18 19.26 14.50
C TRP A 267 -12.89 19.77 13.87
N ILE A 268 -12.23 18.91 13.08
CA ILE A 268 -10.98 19.20 12.40
C ILE A 268 -11.14 18.84 10.93
N LEU A 269 -10.79 19.77 10.05
CA LEU A 269 -10.65 19.52 8.62
C LEU A 269 -9.17 19.39 8.28
N THR A 270 -8.81 18.37 7.53
CA THR A 270 -7.43 18.09 7.14
C THR A 270 -7.36 17.89 5.63
N PRO A 271 -7.10 18.95 4.83
CA PRO A 271 -6.63 18.79 3.47
C PRO A 271 -5.28 18.09 3.43
N SER A 272 -5.08 17.26 2.41
CA SER A 272 -3.82 16.58 2.13
C SER A 272 -3.52 16.48 0.64
N LEU A 273 -2.23 16.39 0.35
CA LEU A 273 -1.67 16.11 -0.96
C LEU A 273 -0.64 15.00 -0.81
N ASP A 274 -0.73 13.97 -1.64
CA ASP A 274 0.21 12.85 -1.68
C ASP A 274 0.72 12.62 -3.10
N TYR A 275 1.96 12.18 -3.20
CA TYR A 275 2.59 11.68 -4.41
C TYR A 275 3.23 10.33 -4.11
N GLY A 276 3.09 9.37 -5.02
CA GLY A 276 3.55 8.01 -4.84
C GLY A 276 4.20 7.46 -6.09
N LEU A 277 5.20 6.60 -5.89
CA LEU A 277 5.92 5.84 -6.90
C LEU A 277 5.84 4.36 -6.54
N VAL A 278 5.71 3.51 -7.56
CA VAL A 278 5.78 2.06 -7.43
C VAL A 278 6.63 1.48 -8.55
N GLY A 279 7.44 0.48 -8.21
CA GLY A 279 8.27 -0.26 -9.15
C GLY A 279 8.37 -1.73 -8.78
N SER A 280 8.40 -2.58 -9.80
CA SER A 280 8.60 -4.02 -9.68
C SER A 280 9.20 -4.55 -10.97
N VAL A 281 10.40 -5.13 -10.86
CA VAL A 281 11.02 -5.88 -11.95
C VAL A 281 10.25 -7.18 -12.17
N ASP A 282 9.97 -7.92 -11.09
CA ASP A 282 9.26 -9.19 -11.12
C ASP A 282 7.86 -9.08 -11.74
N LEU A 283 7.10 -8.04 -11.42
CA LEU A 283 5.75 -7.81 -11.97
C LEU A 283 5.75 -7.04 -13.28
N GLY A 284 6.92 -6.64 -13.78
CA GLY A 284 7.06 -5.78 -14.97
C GLY A 284 6.23 -4.50 -14.86
N SER A 285 6.25 -3.83 -13.70
CA SER A 285 5.36 -2.72 -13.39
C SER A 285 6.10 -1.52 -12.87
N VAL A 286 5.73 -0.34 -13.37
CA VAL A 286 6.16 0.94 -12.81
C VAL A 286 5.01 1.92 -12.93
N GLY A 287 4.81 2.72 -11.90
CA GLY A 287 3.69 3.64 -11.85
C GLY A 287 3.96 4.79 -10.89
N GLN A 288 3.22 5.87 -11.13
CA GLN A 288 3.23 7.02 -10.25
C GLN A 288 1.83 7.59 -10.12
N ILE A 289 1.48 8.05 -8.93
CA ILE A 289 0.15 8.54 -8.58
C ILE A 289 0.27 9.86 -7.84
N VAL A 290 -0.65 10.78 -8.11
CA VAL A 290 -0.90 11.96 -7.27
C VAL A 290 -2.30 11.87 -6.69
N GLN A 291 -2.46 12.30 -5.44
CA GLN A 291 -3.73 12.31 -4.73
C GLN A 291 -3.93 13.62 -3.98
N GLY A 292 -5.11 14.20 -4.09
CA GLY A 292 -5.60 15.22 -3.16
C GLY A 292 -6.75 14.65 -2.33
N ALA A 293 -6.81 14.97 -1.04
CA ALA A 293 -7.92 14.56 -0.20
C ALA A 293 -8.29 15.62 0.84
N LEU A 294 -9.53 15.54 1.33
CA LEU A 294 -10.03 16.31 2.45
C LEU A 294 -10.66 15.34 3.45
N THR A 295 -10.09 15.30 4.65
CA THR A 295 -10.61 14.49 5.75
C THR A 295 -11.26 15.37 6.80
N SER A 296 -12.48 15.04 7.20
CA SER A 296 -13.22 15.63 8.31
C SER A 296 -13.23 14.67 9.48
N LEU A 297 -12.67 15.08 10.61
CA LEU A 297 -12.77 14.40 11.90
C LEU A 297 -13.74 15.16 12.77
N TYR A 298 -14.78 14.49 13.25
CA TYR A 298 -15.64 14.96 14.33
C TYR A 298 -15.49 14.03 15.53
N ALA A 299 -15.22 14.57 16.71
CA ALA A 299 -15.11 13.80 17.94
C ALA A 299 -15.91 14.44 19.06
N THR A 300 -16.54 13.61 19.89
CA THR A 300 -17.28 14.04 21.08
C THR A 300 -16.97 13.11 22.24
N TRP A 301 -17.20 13.59 23.46
CA TRP A 301 -16.98 12.82 24.69
C TRP A 301 -18.29 12.50 25.35
N ILE A 302 -18.47 11.23 25.70
CA ILE A 302 -19.60 10.74 26.47
C ILE A 302 -19.02 10.05 27.71
N ASP A 303 -19.17 10.70 28.86
CA ASP A 303 -18.55 10.27 30.13
C ASP A 303 -17.01 10.09 29.97
N LYS A 304 -16.52 8.85 30.06
CA LYS A 304 -15.11 8.53 29.89
C LYS A 304 -14.72 8.21 28.45
N TYR A 305 -15.68 7.96 27.58
CA TYR A 305 -15.46 7.49 26.22
C TYR A 305 -15.31 8.64 25.23
N THR A 306 -14.50 8.44 24.20
CA THR A 306 -14.43 9.33 23.03
C THR A 306 -15.07 8.62 21.85
N ILE A 307 -16.05 9.24 21.22
CA ILE A 307 -16.66 8.74 19.98
C ILE A 307 -16.22 9.68 18.86
N SER A 308 -15.63 9.11 17.82
CA SER A 308 -15.13 9.86 16.67
C SER A 308 -15.70 9.34 15.37
N MET A 309 -16.03 10.26 14.48
CA MET A 309 -16.48 10.00 13.11
C MET A 309 -15.49 10.64 12.14
N GLY A 310 -14.99 9.85 11.20
CA GLY A 310 -14.08 10.29 10.15
C GLY A 310 -14.77 10.19 8.80
N ASN A 311 -14.72 11.23 7.99
CA ASN A 311 -15.25 11.21 6.63
C ASN A 311 -14.22 11.83 5.71
N MET A 312 -13.86 11.14 4.63
CA MET A 312 -12.89 11.63 3.66
C MET A 312 -13.46 11.54 2.26
N VAL A 313 -13.20 12.59 1.49
CA VAL A 313 -13.27 12.57 0.03
C VAL A 313 -11.86 12.77 -0.51
N GLY A 314 -11.45 11.88 -1.40
CA GLY A 314 -10.16 11.93 -2.08
C GLY A 314 -10.33 11.79 -3.58
N TYR A 315 -9.37 12.31 -4.33
CA TYR A 315 -9.24 12.07 -5.76
C TYR A 315 -7.79 11.75 -6.05
N TYR A 316 -7.55 10.63 -6.74
CA TYR A 316 -6.22 10.27 -7.21
C TYR A 316 -6.22 10.02 -8.71
N LYS A 317 -5.05 10.23 -9.31
CA LYS A 317 -4.81 9.99 -10.73
C LYS A 317 -3.42 9.43 -10.96
N SER A 318 -3.30 8.42 -11.83
CA SER A 318 -2.01 7.95 -12.33
C SER A 318 -1.40 8.98 -13.27
N LEU A 319 -0.09 9.19 -13.15
CA LEU A 319 0.64 10.09 -14.03
C LEU A 319 1.41 9.28 -15.07
N LYS A 320 1.48 9.82 -16.28
CA LYS A 320 2.30 9.29 -17.36
C LYS A 320 3.78 9.28 -16.97
N PHE A 321 4.43 8.14 -17.12
CA PHE A 321 5.83 7.93 -16.80
C PHE A 321 6.62 7.60 -18.06
N LYS A 322 7.84 8.16 -18.17
CA LYS A 322 8.79 7.86 -19.25
C LYS A 322 10.08 7.33 -18.65
N LEU A 323 10.50 6.14 -19.07
CA LEU A 323 11.77 5.53 -18.69
C LEU A 323 12.49 5.02 -19.93
N GLY A 324 13.52 5.76 -20.36
CA GLY A 324 14.18 5.50 -21.63
C GLY A 324 13.17 5.58 -22.78
N ASP A 325 13.08 4.50 -23.55
CA ASP A 325 12.15 4.38 -24.68
C ASP A 325 10.75 3.91 -24.26
N TYR A 326 10.52 3.59 -22.99
CA TYR A 326 9.22 3.13 -22.51
C TYR A 326 8.36 4.30 -22.02
N GLU A 327 7.13 4.35 -22.52
CA GLU A 327 6.11 5.28 -22.09
C GLU A 327 4.94 4.50 -21.47
N ILE A 328 4.64 4.76 -20.20
CA ILE A 328 3.61 4.04 -19.43
C ILE A 328 2.61 5.06 -18.89
N ASP A 329 1.35 4.92 -19.29
CA ASP A 329 0.24 5.73 -18.79
C ASP A 329 -0.94 4.82 -18.43
N PRO A 330 -1.13 4.50 -17.13
CA PRO A 330 -2.25 3.67 -16.71
C PRO A 330 -3.62 4.30 -16.92
N LYS A 331 -3.70 5.63 -17.12
CA LYS A 331 -4.95 6.40 -17.29
C LYS A 331 -6.03 6.13 -16.23
N VAL A 332 -5.61 5.80 -15.01
CA VAL A 332 -6.51 5.55 -13.88
C VAL A 332 -6.78 6.85 -13.13
N SER A 333 -8.04 7.16 -12.91
CA SER A 333 -8.47 8.28 -12.07
C SER A 333 -9.72 7.92 -11.30
N ASN A 334 -9.68 8.11 -9.97
CA ASN A 334 -10.77 7.70 -9.10
C ASN A 334 -11.01 8.72 -7.99
N THR A 335 -12.28 8.88 -7.66
CA THR A 335 -12.76 9.49 -6.43
C THR A 335 -12.94 8.40 -5.37
N VAL A 336 -12.48 8.69 -4.16
CA VAL A 336 -12.55 7.78 -3.03
C VAL A 336 -13.30 8.42 -1.89
N PHE A 337 -14.25 7.68 -1.33
CA PHE A 337 -14.95 8.02 -0.11
C PHE A 337 -14.52 7.06 0.98
N ARG A 338 -14.14 7.59 2.14
CA ARG A 338 -13.73 6.77 3.28
C ARG A 338 -14.39 7.28 4.55
N ASN A 339 -15.17 6.43 5.20
CA ASN A 339 -15.97 6.78 6.37
C ASN A 339 -15.59 5.87 7.53
N ALA A 340 -15.49 6.41 8.73
CA ALA A 340 -15.13 5.62 9.91
C ALA A 340 -15.91 6.04 11.14
N ILE A 341 -16.13 5.07 12.02
CA ILE A 341 -16.52 5.28 13.40
C ILE A 341 -15.46 4.65 14.28
N MET A 342 -15.02 5.39 15.29
CA MET A 342 -14.07 4.92 16.30
C MET A 342 -14.59 5.23 17.70
N VAL A 343 -14.46 4.26 18.60
CA VAL A 343 -14.70 4.42 20.03
C VAL A 343 -13.40 4.21 20.76
N ALA A 344 -13.01 5.21 21.55
CA ALA A 344 -11.82 5.18 22.38
C ALA A 344 -12.23 5.01 23.85
N ILE A 345 -11.72 3.96 24.49
CA ILE A 345 -12.07 3.50 25.83
C ILE A 345 -10.83 3.62 26.72
N PRO A 346 -10.82 4.52 27.72
CA PRO A 346 -9.72 4.59 28.68
C PRO A 346 -9.62 3.29 29.47
N THR A 347 -8.40 2.76 29.58
CA THR A 347 -8.10 1.50 30.27
C THR A 347 -7.22 1.73 31.50
N ASP A 348 -7.38 2.89 32.16
CA ASP A 348 -6.61 3.29 33.35
C ASP A 348 -6.67 2.29 34.50
N ALA A 349 -7.77 1.52 34.59
CA ALA A 349 -7.94 0.46 35.57
C ALA A 349 -7.02 -0.75 35.33
N LEU A 350 -6.62 -1.00 34.08
CA LEU A 350 -5.70 -2.06 33.69
C LEU A 350 -4.25 -1.55 33.73
N LEU A 351 -3.99 -0.44 33.04
CA LEU A 351 -2.70 0.21 33.01
C LEU A 351 -2.91 1.72 32.87
N ARG A 352 -2.39 2.51 33.80
CA ARG A 352 -2.57 3.97 33.77
C ARG A 352 -2.13 4.55 32.44
N ARG A 353 -2.91 5.50 31.90
CA ARG A 353 -2.64 6.20 30.64
C ARG A 353 -2.62 5.28 29.41
N THR A 354 -3.40 4.21 29.45
CA THR A 354 -3.66 3.39 28.27
C THR A 354 -5.07 3.60 27.75
N MET A 355 -5.24 3.27 26.49
CA MET A 355 -6.53 3.31 25.83
C MET A 355 -6.67 2.13 24.87
N LEU A 356 -7.90 1.62 24.78
CA LEU A 356 -8.36 0.72 23.74
C LEU A 356 -9.19 1.50 22.72
N GLU A 357 -8.81 1.44 21.46
CA GLU A 357 -9.56 1.97 20.32
C GLU A 357 -10.22 0.81 19.59
N LEU A 358 -11.51 0.92 19.31
CA LEU A 358 -12.25 0.03 18.44
C LEU A 358 -12.73 0.83 17.24
N PHE A 359 -12.58 0.31 16.03
CA PHE A 359 -12.96 1.04 14.83
C PHE A 359 -13.52 0.17 13.72
N ILE A 360 -14.35 0.80 12.91
CA ILE A 360 -14.85 0.29 11.63
C ILE A 360 -14.63 1.39 10.59
N ILE A 361 -14.10 1.01 9.43
CA ILE A 361 -13.82 1.91 8.30
C ILE A 361 -14.44 1.29 7.04
N ASP A 362 -15.16 2.10 6.28
CA ASP A 362 -15.76 1.76 4.99
C ASP A 362 -15.05 2.59 3.92
N THR A 363 -14.57 1.94 2.85
CA THR A 363 -13.98 2.61 1.69
C THR A 363 -14.77 2.27 0.43
N ARG A 364 -15.09 3.29 -0.37
CA ARG A 364 -15.73 3.16 -1.68
C ARG A 364 -14.97 3.98 -2.72
N ILE A 365 -14.78 3.41 -3.90
CA ILE A 365 -13.99 3.96 -5.00
C ILE A 365 -14.89 4.02 -6.24
N SER A 366 -14.88 5.17 -6.92
CA SER A 366 -15.66 5.42 -8.13
C SER A 366 -14.82 6.17 -9.16
N GLY A 367 -15.04 5.90 -10.45
CA GLY A 367 -14.27 6.49 -11.55
C GLY A 367 -13.89 5.44 -12.58
N SER A 368 -12.60 5.35 -12.91
CA SER A 368 -12.03 4.23 -13.65
C SER A 368 -12.41 2.89 -13.00
N SER A 369 -12.70 1.87 -13.82
CA SER A 369 -13.05 0.54 -13.30
C SER A 369 -11.87 -0.06 -12.51
N GLN A 370 -12.19 -0.74 -11.41
CA GLN A 370 -11.25 -1.32 -10.46
C GLN A 370 -11.72 -2.72 -10.08
N LYS A 371 -10.78 -3.66 -9.88
CA LYS A 371 -11.10 -5.01 -9.43
C LYS A 371 -11.83 -4.99 -8.08
N ILE A 372 -11.31 -4.20 -7.14
CA ILE A 372 -11.93 -3.95 -5.85
C ILE A 372 -12.36 -2.48 -5.79
N SER A 373 -13.66 -2.23 -5.93
CA SER A 373 -14.26 -0.89 -5.86
C SER A 373 -14.67 -0.48 -4.44
N GLY A 374 -14.59 -1.39 -3.47
CA GLY A 374 -14.89 -1.09 -2.08
C GLY A 374 -14.43 -2.18 -1.13
N TYR A 375 -14.12 -1.79 0.10
CA TYR A 375 -13.69 -2.69 1.15
C TYR A 375 -13.97 -2.09 2.52
N ASP A 376 -14.05 -2.95 3.51
CA ASP A 376 -14.34 -2.61 4.89
C ASP A 376 -13.21 -3.11 5.80
N GLU A 377 -12.89 -2.34 6.82
CA GLU A 377 -11.87 -2.65 7.80
C GLU A 377 -12.49 -2.61 9.20
N ILE A 378 -12.21 -3.61 10.01
CA ILE A 378 -12.62 -3.68 11.40
C ILE A 378 -11.36 -3.96 12.22
N GLY A 379 -11.15 -3.23 13.30
CA GLY A 379 -9.95 -3.43 14.09
C GLY A 379 -10.01 -2.83 15.47
N PHE A 380 -8.90 -3.06 16.17
CA PHE A 380 -8.64 -2.43 17.45
C PHE A 380 -7.18 -2.00 17.56
N ALA A 381 -6.92 -1.03 18.42
CA ALA A 381 -5.59 -0.65 18.83
C ALA A 381 -5.53 -0.44 20.35
N PHE A 382 -4.46 -0.91 20.98
CA PHE A 382 -4.20 -0.70 22.40
C PHE A 382 -2.86 0.00 22.56
N GLY A 383 -2.81 1.03 23.40
CA GLY A 383 -1.58 1.79 23.55
C GLY A 383 -1.56 2.81 24.66
N LEU A 384 -0.36 3.35 24.91
CA LEU A 384 -0.09 4.42 25.85
C LEU A 384 -0.35 5.78 25.21
N VAL A 385 -1.05 6.64 25.93
CA VAL A 385 -1.37 8.01 25.54
C VAL A 385 -0.72 8.97 26.54
N LYS A 386 0.27 9.78 26.10
CA LYS A 386 1.04 10.78 26.88
C LYS A 386 1.95 10.22 28.01
N PRO A 387 3.25 9.97 27.79
CA PRO A 387 4.19 9.78 28.88
C PRO A 387 4.42 11.06 29.66
N ARG A 388 5.04 10.85 30.82
CA ARG A 388 5.48 11.86 31.77
C ARG A 388 6.33 12.93 31.08
N LYS A 389 5.87 14.20 31.04
CA LYS A 389 6.81 15.34 31.03
C LYS A 389 7.59 15.23 32.35
N LEU A 390 8.87 14.91 32.28
CA LEU A 390 9.75 15.14 33.42
C LEU A 390 10.07 16.63 33.42
N THR A 391 9.34 17.39 34.22
CA THR A 391 9.69 18.78 34.53
C THR A 391 11.09 18.75 35.13
N VAL A 392 12.05 19.37 34.45
CA VAL A 392 13.37 19.62 35.03
C VAL A 392 13.14 20.58 36.20
N SER A 393 13.17 20.04 37.42
CA SER A 393 13.10 20.84 38.64
C SER A 393 14.26 21.82 38.62
N GLN A 394 13.97 23.12 38.48
CA GLN A 394 14.91 24.17 38.84
C GLN A 394 15.22 24.01 40.34
N LYS A 395 16.36 23.40 40.67
CA LYS A 395 17.05 23.74 41.93
C LYS A 395 17.96 24.92 41.63
N ALA A 396 17.37 26.11 41.58
CA ALA A 396 18.07 27.39 41.49
C ALA A 396 18.17 28.06 42.88
N SER A 397 18.49 27.29 43.92
CA SER A 397 18.82 27.84 45.25
C SER A 397 20.24 27.51 45.70
N ASP A 398 20.89 26.50 45.10
CA ASP A 398 22.24 26.07 45.49
C ASP A 398 23.18 26.09 44.28
N LEU A 399 23.41 27.26 43.67
CA LEU A 399 24.67 27.57 42.97
C LEU A 399 24.64 29.04 42.55
N GLY A 400 25.36 29.88 43.29
CA GLY A 400 25.69 31.22 42.85
C GLY A 400 26.45 31.17 41.52
N SER A 401 26.27 32.22 40.71
CA SER A 401 27.03 32.51 39.48
C SER A 401 26.93 31.47 38.36
N MET A 402 25.87 31.54 37.54
CA MET A 402 25.95 31.13 36.13
C MET A 402 25.43 32.24 35.22
N LYS A 403 26.21 32.49 34.16
CA LYS A 403 26.00 33.56 33.18
C LYS A 403 24.67 33.39 32.44
N LYS A 404 24.11 34.53 32.03
CA LYS A 404 22.79 34.69 31.39
C LYS A 404 22.65 34.07 29.98
N ASP A 405 23.61 33.26 29.52
CA ASP A 405 23.68 32.75 28.14
C ASP A 405 23.50 31.23 28.01
N ASP A 406 23.31 30.48 29.10
CA ASP A 406 23.37 29.00 29.06
C ASP A 406 22.03 28.27 29.30
N THR A 407 20.90 28.97 29.11
CA THR A 407 19.55 28.39 29.25
C THR A 407 18.88 28.13 27.91
N LEU A 408 19.60 27.47 26.99
CA LEU A 408 18.94 26.68 25.94
C LEU A 408 18.39 25.43 26.62
N SER A 409 17.11 25.49 27.01
CA SER A 409 16.30 24.35 27.41
C SER A 409 16.36 23.28 26.32
N LYS A 410 17.30 22.33 26.45
CA LYS A 410 17.36 21.15 25.57
C LYS A 410 16.08 20.35 25.75
N ALA A 411 15.12 20.51 24.83
CA ALA A 411 13.99 19.62 24.69
C ALA A 411 14.55 18.20 24.46
N LYS A 412 14.39 17.32 25.45
CA LYS A 412 14.71 15.90 25.27
C LYS A 412 13.55 15.26 24.50
N ASN A 413 13.87 14.50 23.46
CA ASN A 413 12.89 13.68 22.73
C ASN A 413 12.30 12.66 23.70
N PHE A 414 11.00 12.75 24.01
CA PHE A 414 10.30 11.79 24.87
C PHE A 414 9.25 11.07 24.02
N LEU A 415 9.15 9.74 24.12
CA LEU A 415 8.19 8.93 23.35
C LEU A 415 6.73 9.30 23.61
N THR A 416 6.14 10.30 22.96
CA THR A 416 4.76 10.79 23.19
C THR A 416 3.63 9.74 23.11
N SER A 417 3.77 8.64 22.34
CA SER A 417 2.80 7.54 22.36
C SER A 417 3.36 6.23 21.79
N TYR A 418 2.80 5.11 22.23
CA TYR A 418 3.02 3.78 21.64
C TYR A 418 1.69 3.06 21.47
N LYS A 419 1.46 2.44 20.30
CA LYS A 419 0.26 1.64 20.01
C LYS A 419 0.60 0.34 19.31
N LEU A 420 -0.15 -0.71 19.64
CA LEU A 420 -0.21 -1.97 18.92
C LEU A 420 -1.66 -2.19 18.49
N GLY A 421 -1.88 -2.49 17.22
CA GLY A 421 -3.23 -2.74 16.70
C GLY A 421 -3.30 -3.91 15.74
N LEU A 422 -4.52 -4.41 15.58
CA LEU A 422 -4.86 -5.43 14.61
C LEU A 422 -6.05 -4.91 13.78
N THR A 423 -5.93 -5.04 12.47
CA THR A 423 -6.96 -4.65 11.51
C THR A 423 -7.28 -5.85 10.63
N TYR A 424 -8.55 -6.22 10.58
CA TYR A 424 -9.08 -7.17 9.60
C TYR A 424 -9.69 -6.40 8.45
N LEU A 425 -9.28 -6.71 7.23
CA LEU A 425 -9.80 -6.15 5.99
C LEU A 425 -10.64 -7.20 5.27
N THR A 426 -11.78 -6.79 4.72
CA THR A 426 -12.63 -7.62 3.87
C THR A 426 -13.15 -6.83 2.68
N SER A 427 -13.33 -7.49 1.55
CA SER A 427 -13.83 -6.94 0.30
C SER A 427 -14.56 -8.03 -0.50
N ASN A 428 -15.09 -7.68 -1.66
CA ASN A 428 -15.71 -8.63 -2.57
C ASN A 428 -14.73 -9.68 -3.13
N ASP A 429 -13.44 -9.40 -3.16
CA ASP A 429 -12.43 -10.25 -3.80
C ASP A 429 -11.13 -10.38 -3.00
N GLY A 430 -11.19 -10.14 -1.69
CA GLY A 430 -10.01 -10.21 -0.85
C GLY A 430 -10.29 -10.00 0.63
N LYS A 431 -9.48 -10.66 1.46
CA LYS A 431 -9.53 -10.57 2.92
C LYS A 431 -8.13 -10.66 3.51
N GLY A 432 -7.89 -10.06 4.66
CA GLY A 432 -6.58 -10.16 5.30
C GLY A 432 -6.51 -9.51 6.67
N VAL A 433 -5.35 -9.66 7.30
CA VAL A 433 -5.06 -9.09 8.61
C VAL A 433 -3.79 -8.26 8.52
N THR A 434 -3.81 -7.09 9.15
CA THR A 434 -2.65 -6.24 9.37
C THR A 434 -2.39 -6.07 10.85
N ILE A 435 -1.13 -6.21 11.25
CA ILE A 435 -0.63 -5.85 12.57
C ILE A 435 0.07 -4.50 12.43
N ASN A 436 -0.38 -3.53 13.21
CA ASN A 436 0.09 -2.16 13.18
C ASN A 436 0.87 -1.85 14.46
N PHE A 437 2.04 -1.24 14.31
CA PHE A 437 2.83 -0.71 15.42
C PHE A 437 2.96 0.79 15.21
N GLY A 438 2.72 1.60 16.24
CA GLY A 438 2.80 3.05 16.15
C GLY A 438 3.67 3.61 17.27
N TYR A 439 4.66 4.44 16.91
CA TYR A 439 5.51 5.18 17.82
C TYR A 439 5.49 6.66 17.45
N ILE A 440 5.27 7.53 18.43
CA ILE A 440 5.41 8.98 18.26
C ILE A 440 6.35 9.48 19.33
N PHE A 441 7.33 10.29 18.95
CA PHE A 441 8.28 10.98 19.82
C PHE A 441 7.93 12.46 19.87
#